data_AF-A0A9X8VJE5-F1
#
_entry.id   AF-A0A9X8VJE5-F1
#
_cell.length_a   1.000
_cell.length_b   1.000
_cell.length_c   1.000
_cell.angle_alpha   90.00
_cell.angle_beta   90.00
_cell.angle_gamma   90.00
#
_symmetry.space_group_name_H-M   'P 1'
#
loop_
_entity.id
_entity.type
_entity.pdbx_description
1 polymer ?
#
loop_
_entity_poly.entity_id
_entity_poly.type
_entity_poly.pdbx_seq_one_letter_code
_entity_poly.pdbx_strand_id
1 'polypeptide(L)'
;MQQETPTTPTEARVKNKRRISPFWLLPFIALLIAGWLVYNNVQERGTTVTIDFQSAAGIVAGRTPVRYQGVEVGTVQKISLSKDLRSIVVEASIKSDLEDSLREGTQFWLVTPKASLAGVSGLDALVGGNYIGMMPGSGKEQTHFTALDTQPKYRLNTGELM
;
A
#
# COMPACT_ATOMS: atom_id res chain seq x y z
N MET A 1 -88.83 -32.59 19.12
CA MET A 1 -87.88 -32.49 17.99
C MET A 1 -87.23 -31.13 18.02
N GLN A 2 -85.96 -31.06 17.57
CA GLN A 2 -85.18 -29.85 17.23
C GLN A 2 -84.61 -29.04 18.40
N GLN A 3 -83.33 -29.29 18.70
CA GLN A 3 -82.43 -28.37 19.41
C GLN A 3 -81.97 -27.31 18.40
N GLU A 4 -82.30 -26.05 18.63
CA GLU A 4 -81.77 -24.93 17.85
C GLU A 4 -80.38 -24.56 18.39
N THR A 5 -79.35 -24.87 17.61
CA THR A 5 -77.97 -24.47 17.93
C THR A 5 -77.75 -23.03 17.44
N PRO A 6 -77.27 -22.09 18.27
CA PRO A 6 -77.04 -20.72 17.84
C PRO A 6 -75.83 -20.68 16.90
N THR A 7 -76.06 -20.35 15.63
CA THR A 7 -75.01 -20.13 14.64
C THR A 7 -74.48 -18.71 14.73
N THR A 8 -73.67 -18.41 15.75
CA THR A 8 -72.89 -17.17 15.76
C THR A 8 -71.77 -17.30 14.73
N PRO A 9 -71.79 -16.51 13.63
CA PRO A 9 -70.72 -16.57 12.64
C PRO A 9 -69.44 -16.06 13.32
N THR A 10 -68.50 -16.97 13.54
CA THR A 10 -67.17 -16.61 14.06
C THR A 10 -66.39 -15.98 12.92
N GLU A 11 -66.46 -14.65 12.80
CA GLU A 11 -65.54 -13.93 11.90
C GLU A 11 -64.11 -14.15 12.38
N ALA A 12 -63.35 -14.91 11.60
CA ALA A 12 -61.94 -15.12 11.84
C ALA A 12 -61.19 -13.80 11.58
N ARG A 13 -60.85 -13.08 12.64
CA ARG A 13 -60.03 -11.86 12.56
C ARG A 13 -58.59 -12.25 12.24
N VAL A 14 -58.26 -12.32 10.95
CA VAL A 14 -56.92 -12.61 10.44
C VAL A 14 -55.96 -11.49 10.85
N LYS A 15 -55.22 -11.69 11.93
CA LYS A 15 -54.07 -10.84 12.27
C LYS A 15 -52.88 -11.27 11.42
N ASN A 16 -52.64 -10.53 10.34
CA ASN A 16 -51.46 -10.71 9.51
C ASN A 16 -50.21 -10.24 10.28
N LYS A 17 -49.54 -11.15 10.98
CA LYS A 17 -48.25 -10.87 11.61
C LYS A 17 -47.19 -10.94 10.51
N ARG A 18 -46.72 -9.78 10.03
CA ARG A 18 -45.58 -9.69 9.10
C ARG A 18 -44.37 -10.40 9.70
N ARG A 19 -44.17 -11.66 9.31
CA ARG A 19 -43.04 -12.51 9.71
C ARG A 19 -41.93 -12.35 8.68
N ILE A 20 -41.31 -11.17 8.64
CA ILE A 20 -39.96 -11.12 8.09
C ILE A 20 -39.07 -11.57 9.23
N SER A 21 -38.61 -12.81 9.15
CA SER A 21 -37.83 -13.43 10.23
C SER A 21 -36.54 -12.62 10.45
N PRO A 22 -36.15 -12.30 11.70
CA PRO A 22 -34.91 -11.57 11.98
C PRO A 22 -33.66 -12.23 11.38
N PHE A 23 -33.72 -13.52 11.10
CA PHE A 23 -32.67 -14.29 10.43
C PHE A 23 -32.35 -13.84 9.00
N TRP A 24 -33.21 -13.06 8.33
CA TRP A 24 -32.92 -12.48 7.02
C TRP A 24 -31.97 -11.27 7.07
N LEU A 25 -31.67 -10.75 8.27
CA LEU A 25 -30.63 -9.73 8.44
C LEU A 25 -29.22 -10.31 8.32
N LEU A 26 -29.03 -11.60 8.61
CA LEU A 26 -27.74 -12.28 8.53
C LEU A 26 -27.06 -12.14 7.14
N PRO A 27 -27.72 -12.44 6.01
CA PRO A 27 -27.10 -12.26 4.69
C PRO A 27 -26.79 -10.80 4.38
N PHE A 28 -27.61 -9.86 4.85
CA PHE A 28 -27.40 -8.44 4.62
C PHE A 28 -26.19 -7.92 5.42
N ILE A 29 -26.07 -8.31 6.69
CA ILE A 29 -24.91 -7.99 7.53
C ILE A 29 -23.64 -8.61 6.93
N ALA A 30 -23.70 -9.86 6.48
CA ALA A 30 -22.57 -10.51 5.83
C ALA A 30 -22.13 -9.76 4.55
N LEU A 31 -23.08 -9.31 3.73
CA LEU A 31 -22.81 -8.52 2.53
C LEU A 31 -22.21 -7.15 2.88
N LEU A 32 -22.69 -6.49 3.93
CA LEU A 32 -22.13 -5.23 4.41
C LEU A 32 -20.69 -5.40 4.90
N ILE A 33 -20.39 -6.45 5.68
CA ILE A 33 -19.03 -6.73 6.15
C ILE A 33 -18.11 -7.05 4.96
N ALA A 34 -18.57 -7.87 4.01
CA ALA A 34 -17.81 -8.18 2.81
C ALA A 34 -17.53 -6.92 1.96
N GLY A 35 -18.53 -6.08 1.73
CA GLY A 35 -18.37 -4.81 1.02
C GLY A 35 -17.43 -3.85 1.74
N TRP A 36 -17.50 -3.79 3.07
CA TRP A 36 -16.61 -2.97 3.89
C TRP A 36 -15.15 -3.45 3.85
N LEU A 37 -14.92 -4.76 3.94
CA LEU A 37 -13.57 -5.34 3.80
C LEU A 37 -12.97 -5.06 2.42
N VAL A 38 -13.78 -5.17 1.35
CA VAL A 38 -13.34 -4.83 -0.01
C VAL A 38 -13.01 -3.34 -0.12
N TYR A 39 -13.84 -2.46 0.43
CA TYR A 39 -13.61 -1.02 0.39
C TYR A 39 -12.32 -0.61 1.10
N ASN A 40 -12.10 -1.12 2.31
CA ASN A 40 -10.90 -0.81 3.09
C ASN A 40 -9.62 -1.31 2.39
N ASN A 41 -9.68 -2.46 1.72
CA ASN A 41 -8.53 -3.02 1.02
C ASN A 41 -8.15 -2.27 -0.28
N VAL A 42 -9.07 -1.48 -0.85
CA VAL A 42 -8.79 -0.73 -2.09
C VAL A 42 -8.14 0.63 -1.81
N GLN A 43 -8.45 1.27 -0.68
CA GLN A 43 -7.89 2.58 -0.33
C GLN A 43 -6.42 2.55 0.15
N GLU A 44 -5.89 1.38 0.49
CA GLU A 44 -4.48 1.22 0.89
C GLU A 44 -3.56 0.85 -0.29
N ARG A 45 -4.10 0.77 -1.52
CA ARG A 45 -3.34 0.34 -2.70
C ARG A 45 -2.46 1.48 -3.20
N GLY A 46 -1.26 1.55 -2.61
CA GLY A 46 -0.19 2.39 -3.15
C GLY A 46 0.15 2.02 -4.60
N THR A 47 0.85 2.93 -5.28
CA THR A 47 1.32 2.75 -6.65
C THR A 47 2.54 1.83 -6.66
N THR A 48 2.47 0.72 -7.39
CA THR A 48 3.62 -0.19 -7.56
C THR A 48 4.58 0.39 -8.60
N VAL A 49 5.84 0.55 -8.20
CA VAL A 49 6.94 0.96 -9.07
C VAL A 49 7.96 -0.15 -9.23
N THR A 50 8.57 -0.21 -10.40
CA THR A 50 9.65 -1.13 -10.75
C THR A 50 10.96 -0.36 -10.72
N ILE A 51 11.96 -0.87 -10.01
CA ILE A 51 13.27 -0.24 -9.88
C ILE A 51 14.35 -1.27 -10.22
N ASP A 52 15.15 -0.97 -11.23
CA ASP A 52 16.28 -1.80 -11.65
C ASP A 52 17.53 -1.42 -10.86
N PHE A 53 18.07 -2.37 -10.09
CA PHE A 53 19.31 -2.24 -9.36
C PHE A 53 20.41 -3.09 -10.00
N GLN A 54 21.66 -2.61 -9.95
CA GLN A 54 22.83 -3.46 -10.26
C GLN A 54 23.08 -4.51 -9.18
N SER A 55 22.81 -4.16 -7.92
CA SER A 55 22.93 -5.04 -6.76
C SER A 55 21.84 -4.73 -5.74
N ALA A 56 21.24 -5.78 -5.18
CA ALA A 56 20.18 -5.70 -4.17
C ALA A 56 20.64 -6.31 -2.83
N ALA A 57 21.95 -6.25 -2.55
CA ALA A 57 22.53 -6.83 -1.36
C ALA A 57 21.80 -6.35 -0.09
N GLY A 58 21.12 -7.28 0.59
CA GLY A 58 20.38 -7.02 1.82
C GLY A 58 19.07 -6.23 1.64
N ILE A 59 18.50 -6.16 0.43
CA ILE A 59 17.10 -5.80 0.23
C ILE A 59 16.23 -7.04 0.53
N VAL A 60 15.16 -6.87 1.29
CA VAL A 60 14.24 -7.94 1.68
C VAL A 60 12.81 -7.53 1.39
N ALA A 61 12.11 -8.35 0.61
CA ALA A 61 10.69 -8.17 0.30
C ALA A 61 9.84 -8.15 1.58
N GLY A 62 8.90 -7.21 1.65
CA GLY A 62 8.03 -6.96 2.79
C GLY A 62 8.69 -6.32 4.01
N ARG A 63 9.99 -6.01 3.95
CA ARG A 63 10.73 -5.45 5.10
C ARG A 63 11.54 -4.20 4.78
N THR A 64 12.13 -4.12 3.59
CA THR A 64 12.95 -2.96 3.21
C THR A 64 12.04 -1.77 2.91
N PRO A 65 12.15 -0.67 3.68
CA PRO A 65 11.34 0.52 3.43
C PRO A 65 11.96 1.37 2.31
N VAL A 66 11.09 2.08 1.60
CA VAL A 66 11.46 3.20 0.73
C VAL A 66 11.29 4.48 1.55
N ARG A 67 12.33 5.31 1.60
CA ARG A 67 12.35 6.53 2.42
C ARG A 67 12.67 7.77 1.59
N TYR A 68 11.93 8.84 1.87
CA TYR A 68 12.24 10.19 1.40
C TYR A 68 12.51 11.06 2.63
N GLN A 69 13.68 11.71 2.67
CA GLN A 69 14.09 12.57 3.80
C GLN A 69 13.95 11.89 5.19
N GLY A 70 14.20 10.58 5.26
CA GLY A 70 14.09 9.79 6.50
C GLY A 70 12.68 9.29 6.83
N VAL A 71 11.65 9.73 6.11
CA VAL A 71 10.25 9.28 6.30
C VAL A 71 9.95 8.09 5.40
N GLU A 72 9.28 7.07 5.93
CA GLU A 72 8.83 5.92 5.16
C GLU A 72 7.66 6.26 4.23
N VAL A 73 7.94 6.19 2.93
CA VAL A 73 6.99 6.51 1.84
C VAL A 73 6.55 5.27 1.06
N GLY A 74 7.10 4.10 1.37
CA GLY A 74 6.77 2.87 0.69
C GLY A 74 7.54 1.67 1.22
N THR A 75 7.30 0.51 0.63
CA THR A 75 7.91 -0.76 1.03
C THR A 75 8.16 -1.64 -0.18
N VAL A 76 9.31 -2.33 -0.20
CA VAL A 76 9.62 -3.32 -1.23
C VAL A 76 8.63 -4.48 -1.12
N GLN A 77 7.94 -4.81 -2.20
CA GLN A 77 6.98 -5.92 -2.25
C GLN A 77 7.63 -7.21 -2.77
N LYS A 78 8.47 -7.09 -3.81
CA LYS A 78 9.03 -8.25 -4.50
C LYS A 78 10.39 -7.95 -5.10
N ILE A 79 11.22 -8.97 -5.18
CA ILE A 79 12.55 -8.92 -5.76
C ILE A 79 12.64 -10.05 -6.78
N SER A 80 13.10 -9.73 -7.97
CA SER A 80 13.30 -10.71 -9.04
C SER A 80 14.56 -10.37 -9.82
N LEU A 81 15.08 -11.33 -10.56
CA LEU A 81 16.20 -11.11 -11.45
C LEU A 81 15.67 -10.83 -12.85
N SER A 82 16.31 -9.92 -13.58
CA SER A 82 15.94 -9.61 -14.96
C SER A 82 16.07 -10.86 -15.86
N LYS A 83 15.37 -10.85 -17.00
CA LYS A 83 15.38 -11.99 -17.93
C LYS A 83 16.78 -12.33 -18.47
N ASP A 84 17.64 -11.33 -18.58
CA ASP A 84 19.03 -11.45 -19.02
C ASP A 84 20.02 -11.70 -17.86
N LEU A 85 19.52 -11.79 -16.62
CA LEU A 85 20.28 -12.06 -15.41
C LEU A 85 21.33 -10.98 -15.05
N ARG A 86 21.21 -9.78 -15.63
CA ARG A 86 22.20 -8.69 -15.47
C ARG A 86 21.78 -7.64 -14.44
N SER A 87 20.49 -7.52 -14.14
CA SER A 87 19.97 -6.55 -13.18
C SER A 87 18.96 -7.21 -12.25
N ILE A 88 18.79 -6.60 -11.08
CA ILE A 88 17.82 -7.03 -10.09
C ILE A 88 16.64 -6.08 -10.17
N VAL A 89 15.48 -6.63 -10.46
CA VAL A 89 14.22 -5.91 -10.61
C VAL A 89 13.51 -5.95 -9.26
N VAL A 90 13.37 -4.78 -8.64
CA VAL A 90 12.71 -4.59 -7.36
C VAL A 90 11.36 -3.92 -7.59
N GLU A 91 10.28 -4.59 -7.19
CA GLU A 91 8.93 -4.02 -7.20
C GLU A 91 8.65 -3.45 -5.80
N ALA A 92 8.35 -2.16 -5.71
CA ALA A 92 8.05 -1.46 -4.45
C ALA A 92 6.67 -0.80 -4.49
N SER A 93 5.93 -0.87 -3.37
CA SER A 93 4.71 -0.09 -3.17
C SER A 93 5.08 1.29 -2.67
N ILE A 94 4.65 2.34 -3.36
CA ILE A 94 4.75 3.72 -2.89
C ILE A 94 3.37 4.18 -2.45
N LYS A 95 3.26 4.90 -1.33
CA LYS A 95 1.97 5.42 -0.85
C LYS A 95 1.34 6.35 -1.89
N SER A 96 0.02 6.31 -2.03
CA SER A 96 -0.72 7.10 -3.03
C SER A 96 -0.48 8.61 -2.90
N ASP A 97 -0.22 9.11 -1.69
CA ASP A 97 0.12 10.53 -1.43
C ASP A 97 1.39 11.00 -2.19
N LEU A 98 2.25 10.07 -2.61
CA LEU A 98 3.52 10.30 -3.29
C LEU A 98 3.47 9.90 -4.77
N GLU A 99 2.31 9.52 -5.29
CA GLU A 99 2.12 9.14 -6.69
C GLU A 99 2.53 10.28 -7.65
N ASP A 100 2.18 11.52 -7.31
CA ASP A 100 2.59 12.71 -8.07
C ASP A 100 4.09 12.95 -8.10
N SER A 101 4.83 12.37 -7.15
CA SER A 101 6.29 12.46 -7.09
C SER A 101 6.98 11.41 -7.95
N LEU A 102 6.24 10.46 -8.56
CA LEU A 102 6.77 9.42 -9.44
C LEU A 102 6.91 9.94 -10.87
N ARG A 103 7.95 10.74 -11.08
CA ARG A 103 8.26 11.39 -12.36
C ARG A 103 9.60 10.94 -12.92
N GLU A 104 9.85 11.17 -14.20
CA GLU A 104 11.10 10.84 -14.90
C GLU A 104 12.38 11.32 -14.18
N GLY A 105 12.34 12.49 -13.54
CA GLY A 105 13.46 13.00 -12.74
C GLY A 105 13.63 12.36 -11.37
N THR A 106 12.79 11.41 -10.98
CA THR A 106 12.82 10.77 -9.66
C THR A 106 13.97 9.78 -9.58
N GLN A 107 14.74 9.89 -8.51
CA GLN A 107 15.93 9.10 -8.32
C GLN A 107 15.76 8.17 -7.12
N PHE A 108 16.20 6.93 -7.31
CA PHE A 108 16.22 5.91 -6.26
C PHE A 108 17.66 5.44 -6.05
N TRP A 109 18.04 5.10 -4.81
CA TRP A 109 19.35 4.51 -4.51
C TRP A 109 19.25 3.60 -3.28
N LEU A 110 20.12 2.60 -3.19
CA LEU A 110 20.19 1.72 -2.02
C LEU A 110 21.13 2.33 -0.97
N VAL A 111 20.63 2.55 0.24
CA VAL A 111 21.46 2.95 1.38
C VAL A 111 21.80 1.71 2.20
N THR A 112 23.10 1.45 2.33
CA THR A 112 23.66 0.37 3.15
C THR A 112 24.51 0.97 4.27
N PRO A 113 24.42 0.45 5.51
CA PRO A 113 25.29 0.87 6.59
C PRO A 113 26.72 0.43 6.27
N LYS A 114 27.66 1.36 6.33
CA LYS A 114 29.10 1.07 6.18
C LYS A 114 29.81 1.49 7.45
N ALA A 115 30.35 0.51 8.18
CA ALA A 115 31.25 0.78 9.29
C ALA A 115 32.65 1.09 8.74
N SER A 116 33.19 2.26 9.02
CA SER A 116 34.58 2.63 8.71
C SER A 116 35.30 3.04 9.99
N LEU A 117 36.57 2.67 10.11
CA LEU A 117 37.43 3.03 11.25
C LEU A 117 37.78 4.53 11.27
N ALA A 118 37.56 5.25 10.16
CA ALA A 118 37.82 6.68 10.02
C ALA A 118 36.61 7.58 10.37
N GLY A 119 35.46 6.99 10.71
CA GLY A 119 34.21 7.70 10.99
C GLY A 119 32.99 6.85 10.63
N VAL A 120 31.84 7.18 11.22
CA VAL A 120 30.59 6.44 11.04
C VAL A 120 29.64 7.21 10.12
N SER A 121 29.45 6.71 8.90
CA SER A 121 28.44 7.21 7.96
C SER A 121 27.28 6.22 7.92
N GLY A 122 26.04 6.72 8.02
CA GLY A 122 24.86 5.86 7.99
C GLY A 122 24.59 5.11 9.31
N LEU A 123 24.89 5.71 10.46
CA LEU A 123 24.52 5.18 11.78
C LEU A 123 23.01 4.87 11.88
N ASP A 124 22.15 5.65 11.24
CA ASP A 124 20.70 5.39 11.16
C ASP A 124 20.38 4.02 10.57
N ALA A 125 21.21 3.53 9.64
CA ALA A 125 21.06 2.21 9.02
C ALA A 125 21.68 1.07 9.85
N LEU A 126 22.53 1.36 10.86
CA LEU A 126 22.98 0.32 11.79
C LEU A 126 21.85 -0.17 12.69
N VAL A 127 20.93 0.72 13.06
CA VAL A 127 19.76 0.38 13.88
C VAL A 127 18.54 0.05 12.99
N GLY A 128 18.35 0.79 11.89
CA GLY A 128 17.20 0.66 11.00
C GLY A 128 17.35 -0.33 9.84
N GLY A 129 18.56 -0.84 9.58
CA GLY A 129 18.85 -1.71 8.45
C GLY A 129 18.92 -0.98 7.10
N ASN A 130 19.01 -1.76 6.02
CA ASN A 130 19.05 -1.24 4.66
C ASN A 130 17.70 -0.62 4.27
N TYR A 131 17.74 0.47 3.51
CA TYR A 131 16.56 1.11 2.96
C TYR A 131 16.84 1.68 1.57
N ILE A 132 15.78 1.88 0.79
CA ILE A 132 15.86 2.54 -0.52
C ILE A 132 15.57 4.02 -0.30
N GLY A 133 16.50 4.89 -0.67
CA GLY A 133 16.27 6.33 -0.73
C GLY A 133 15.50 6.69 -1.99
N MET A 134 14.56 7.63 -1.87
CA MET A 134 13.84 8.26 -2.97
C MET A 134 14.18 9.76 -2.99
N MET A 135 14.26 10.37 -4.16
CA MET A 135 14.31 11.81 -4.35
C MET A 135 13.38 12.18 -5.51
N PRO A 136 12.26 12.87 -5.26
CA PRO A 136 11.37 13.37 -6.30
C PRO A 136 12.11 14.27 -7.29
N GLY A 137 11.70 14.22 -8.54
CA GLY A 137 12.17 15.13 -9.57
C GLY A 137 11.02 15.61 -10.47
N SER A 138 11.35 16.47 -11.42
CA SER A 138 10.42 16.95 -12.42
C SER A 138 10.36 16.00 -13.63
N GLY A 139 9.28 16.06 -14.40
CA GLY A 139 9.18 15.36 -15.68
C GLY A 139 7.82 14.71 -15.86
N LYS A 140 7.75 13.76 -16.81
CA LYS A 140 6.53 12.99 -17.07
C LYS A 140 6.35 11.90 -16.02
N GLU A 141 5.12 11.42 -15.87
CA GLU A 141 4.81 10.29 -14.98
C GLU A 141 5.54 9.05 -15.43
N GLN A 142 6.13 8.34 -14.47
CA GLN A 142 6.91 7.15 -14.74
C GLN A 142 6.81 6.20 -13.55
N THR A 143 6.74 4.90 -13.83
CA THR A 143 6.66 3.84 -12.81
C THR A 143 7.83 2.85 -12.90
N HIS A 144 8.72 3.02 -13.88
CA HIS A 144 9.91 2.20 -14.06
C HIS A 144 11.16 3.05 -13.92
N PHE A 145 12.08 2.68 -13.03
CA PHE A 145 13.25 3.48 -12.69
C PHE A 145 14.53 2.66 -12.74
N THR A 146 15.66 3.31 -12.98
CA THR A 146 16.98 2.72 -12.76
C THR A 146 17.57 3.34 -11.50
N ALA A 147 17.96 2.49 -10.54
CA ALA A 147 18.57 2.97 -9.32
C ALA A 147 19.98 3.51 -9.57
N LEU A 148 20.33 4.57 -8.84
CA LEU A 148 21.67 5.11 -8.76
C LEU A 148 22.51 4.29 -7.78
N ASP A 149 23.80 4.13 -8.09
CA ASP A 149 24.75 3.41 -7.25
C ASP A 149 25.05 4.15 -5.93
N THR A 150 24.86 5.48 -5.91
CA THR A 150 25.13 6.32 -4.75
C THR A 150 24.07 7.40 -4.59
N GLN A 151 23.94 7.91 -3.37
CA GLN A 151 23.02 9.00 -3.07
C GLN A 151 23.37 10.25 -3.90
N PRO A 152 22.40 10.84 -4.61
CA PRO A 152 22.61 12.09 -5.32
C PRO A 152 22.86 13.23 -4.32
N LYS A 153 23.78 14.13 -4.65
CA LYS A 153 24.04 15.32 -3.84
C LYS A 153 22.86 16.28 -4.00
N TYR A 154 22.25 16.70 -2.89
CA TYR A 154 21.25 17.76 -2.90
C TYR A 154 21.85 19.01 -3.55
N ARG A 155 21.35 19.40 -4.72
CA ARG A 155 21.61 20.71 -5.29
C ARG A 155 20.72 21.71 -4.57
N LEU A 156 21.22 22.25 -3.45
CA LEU A 156 20.63 23.45 -2.88
C LEU A 156 20.85 24.57 -3.90
N ASN A 157 19.80 24.97 -4.60
CA ASN A 157 19.85 26.13 -5.48
C ASN A 157 19.85 27.37 -4.59
N THR A 158 21.04 27.81 -4.16
CA THR A 158 21.24 28.99 -3.30
C THR A 158 20.79 30.31 -3.95
N GLY A 159 20.25 30.29 -5.17
CA GLY A 159 19.71 31.46 -5.88
C GLY A 159 18.27 31.86 -5.53
N GLU A 160 17.52 31.08 -4.74
CA GLU A 160 16.13 31.42 -4.35
C GLU A 160 16.02 32.08 -2.97
N LEU A 161 17.14 32.26 -2.25
CA LEU A 161 17.17 32.85 -0.90
C LEU A 161 17.90 34.21 -0.84
N MET A 162 18.16 34.84 -1.99
CA MET A 162 18.73 36.20 -2.08
C MET A 162 17.79 37.14 -2.83
#